data_AF-A0A7S3NCX5-F1
#
_entry.id   AF-A0A7S3NCX5-F1
#
_cell.length_a   1.000
_cell.length_b   1.000
_cell.length_c   1.000
_cell.angle_alpha   90.00
_cell.angle_beta   90.00
_cell.angle_gamma   90.00
#
_symmetry.space_group_name_H-M   'P 1'
#
loop_
_entity.id
_entity.type
_entity.pdbx_description
1 polymer ?
#
loop_
_entity_poly.entity_id
_entity_poly.type
_entity_poly.pdbx_seq_one_letter_code
_entity_poly.pdbx_strand_id
1 'polypeptide(L)'
;MAVEDPVSDAALFVDGFLRGALQQEISRVDKCLTDGDMIIADVDAIVKDVQSGFNLLALIGDIGRLMTDIPTSIRNCQDLPDTIKSTFQNWTNKIKDPVTIALIVYKALSQYKQELISDANEFLNDFKTGQYELSGEKLGDIPHTLFDKCSVSEQVTSMVKELLNDE
;
A
#
# COMPACT_ATOMS: atom_id res chain seq x y z
N MET A 1 6.61 -19.66 7.51
CA MET A 1 6.74 -19.68 8.99
C MET A 1 5.36 -19.96 9.57
N ALA A 2 5.28 -20.47 10.80
CA ALA A 2 4.00 -20.56 11.49
C ALA A 2 3.66 -19.19 12.07
N VAL A 3 2.45 -18.71 11.77
CA VAL A 3 1.83 -17.54 12.39
C VAL A 3 1.49 -17.95 13.83
N GLU A 4 2.07 -17.28 14.83
CA GLU A 4 1.92 -17.69 16.25
C GLU A 4 0.54 -17.29 16.80
N ASP A 5 0.03 -16.14 16.36
CA ASP A 5 -1.34 -15.67 16.58
C ASP A 5 -1.78 -14.82 15.37
N PRO A 6 -2.58 -15.36 14.45
CA PRO A 6 -2.96 -14.68 13.21
C PRO A 6 -3.59 -13.30 13.40
N VAL A 7 -4.37 -13.11 14.48
CA VAL A 7 -5.03 -11.83 14.71
C VAL A 7 -4.01 -10.79 15.20
N SER A 8 -3.10 -11.19 16.09
CA SER A 8 -2.03 -10.31 16.57
C SER A 8 -1.06 -9.93 15.45
N ASP A 9 -0.66 -10.90 14.62
CA ASP A 9 0.29 -10.69 13.53
C ASP A 9 -0.30 -9.78 12.44
N ALA A 10 -1.57 -9.99 12.08
CA ALA A 10 -2.28 -9.11 11.17
C ALA A 10 -2.42 -7.68 11.72
N ALA A 11 -2.68 -7.53 13.02
CA ALA A 11 -2.76 -6.21 13.65
C ALA A 11 -1.42 -5.47 13.63
N LEU A 12 -0.32 -6.15 13.97
CA LEU A 12 1.03 -5.58 13.89
C LEU A 12 1.36 -5.15 12.46
N PHE A 13 1.03 -5.99 11.48
CA PHE A 13 1.21 -5.66 10.08
C PHE A 13 0.42 -4.41 9.66
N VAL A 14 -0.87 -4.34 10.01
CA VAL A 14 -1.71 -3.18 9.68
C VAL A 14 -1.22 -1.91 10.37
N ASP A 15 -0.81 -1.98 11.64
CA ASP A 15 -0.20 -0.85 12.36
C ASP A 15 1.02 -0.31 11.61
N GLY A 16 1.95 -1.20 11.24
CA GLY A 16 3.12 -0.85 10.45
C GLY A 16 2.76 -0.27 9.09
N PHE A 17 1.87 -0.94 8.34
CA PHE A 17 1.44 -0.50 7.02
C PHE A 17 0.84 0.89 7.04
N LEU A 18 -0.03 1.17 7.99
CA LEU A 18 -0.62 2.49 8.14
C LEU A 18 0.47 3.54 8.49
N ARG A 19 1.43 3.21 9.37
CA ARG A 19 2.56 4.11 9.70
C ARG A 19 3.41 4.44 8.47
N GLY A 20 3.80 3.42 7.69
CA GLY A 20 4.57 3.60 6.46
C GLY A 20 3.80 4.36 5.38
N ALA A 21 2.52 4.07 5.21
CA ALA A 21 1.69 4.75 4.22
C ALA A 21 1.43 6.22 4.58
N LEU A 22 1.10 6.50 5.83
CA LEU A 22 0.63 7.83 6.23
C LEU A 22 1.75 8.70 6.80
N GLN A 23 2.94 8.13 7.04
CA GLN A 23 4.10 8.81 7.62
C GLN A 23 3.78 9.57 8.92
N GLN A 24 2.89 8.98 9.73
CA GLN A 24 2.44 9.54 10.99
C GLN A 24 2.23 8.42 12.01
N GLU A 25 2.33 8.77 13.30
CA GLU A 25 1.97 7.85 14.37
C GLU A 25 0.45 7.68 14.45
N ILE A 26 0.03 6.44 14.67
CA ILE A 26 -1.38 6.04 14.62
C ILE A 26 -1.64 5.13 15.81
N SER A 27 -2.82 5.27 16.40
CA SER A 27 -3.25 4.38 17.46
C SER A 27 -3.28 2.92 16.98
N ARG A 28 -2.83 2.00 17.83
CA ARG A 28 -2.81 0.57 17.53
C ARG A 28 -4.21 0.03 17.19
N VAL A 29 -4.27 -0.86 16.21
CA VAL A 29 -5.51 -1.48 15.72
C VAL A 29 -5.82 -2.84 16.34
N ASP A 30 -4.92 -3.38 17.17
CA ASP A 30 -5.00 -4.73 17.77
C ASP A 30 -6.32 -5.04 18.48
N LYS A 31 -6.95 -4.03 19.08
CA LYS A 31 -8.22 -4.20 19.82
C LYS A 31 -9.48 -4.08 18.96
N CYS A 32 -9.34 -3.66 17.70
CA CYS A 32 -10.47 -3.29 16.86
C CYS A 32 -10.40 -3.85 15.44
N LEU A 33 -9.34 -4.60 15.11
CA LEU A 33 -9.26 -5.43 13.91
C LEU A 33 -10.30 -6.55 14.00
N THR A 34 -11.23 -6.59 13.05
CA THR A 34 -12.33 -7.57 13.03
C THR A 34 -12.15 -8.68 12.00
N ASP A 35 -11.29 -8.48 11.01
CA ASP A 35 -11.11 -9.40 9.89
C ASP A 35 -9.63 -9.47 9.51
N GLY A 36 -8.86 -10.21 10.31
CA GLY A 36 -7.44 -10.45 10.08
C GLY A 36 -7.18 -11.45 8.94
N ASP A 37 -8.10 -12.39 8.71
CA ASP A 37 -7.95 -13.42 7.67
C ASP A 37 -7.92 -12.81 6.27
N MET A 38 -8.78 -11.82 5.99
CA MET A 38 -8.77 -11.08 4.73
C MET A 38 -7.44 -10.35 4.49
N ILE A 39 -6.92 -9.68 5.53
CA ILE A 39 -5.62 -9.00 5.46
C ILE A 39 -4.49 -9.99 5.20
N ILE A 40 -4.47 -11.12 5.91
CA ILE A 40 -3.46 -12.16 5.72
C ILE A 40 -3.50 -12.69 4.29
N ALA A 41 -4.69 -12.93 3.73
CA ALA A 41 -4.83 -13.42 2.36
C ALA A 41 -4.26 -12.43 1.32
N ASP A 42 -4.52 -11.13 1.50
CA ASP A 42 -3.94 -10.07 0.66
C ASP A 42 -2.42 -10.00 0.79
N VAL A 43 -1.91 -10.02 2.02
CA VAL A 43 -0.46 -9.98 2.27
C VAL A 43 0.23 -11.21 1.70
N ASP A 44 -0.35 -12.40 1.83
CA ASP A 44 0.18 -13.63 1.22
C ASP A 44 0.24 -13.56 -0.31
N ALA A 45 -0.74 -12.90 -0.94
CA ALA A 45 -0.70 -12.64 -2.38
C ALA A 45 0.48 -11.72 -2.74
N ILE A 46 0.62 -10.61 -2.01
CA ILE A 46 1.72 -9.65 -2.20
C ILE A 46 3.08 -10.32 -2.00
N VAL A 47 3.23 -11.17 -0.97
CA VAL A 47 4.45 -11.94 -0.71
C VAL A 47 4.79 -12.83 -1.90
N LYS A 48 3.83 -13.55 -2.48
CA LYS A 48 4.05 -14.42 -3.64
C LYS A 48 4.47 -13.64 -4.88
N ASP A 49 3.84 -12.48 -5.09
CA ASP A 49 4.14 -11.61 -6.23
C ASP A 49 5.54 -11.02 -6.12
N VAL A 50 5.92 -10.47 -4.96
CA VAL A 50 7.26 -9.94 -4.72
C VAL A 50 8.33 -11.04 -4.80
N GLN A 51 8.05 -12.25 -4.30
CA GLN A 51 8.97 -13.40 -4.41
C GLN A 51 9.23 -13.83 -5.85
N SER A 52 8.25 -13.65 -6.74
CA SER A 52 8.35 -14.01 -8.16
C SER A 52 9.18 -13.00 -8.96
N GLY A 53 9.54 -11.86 -8.34
CA GLY A 53 10.33 -10.79 -8.92
C GLY A 53 9.60 -9.44 -8.81
N PHE A 54 10.37 -8.35 -8.84
CA PHE A 54 9.79 -7.02 -8.72
C PHE A 54 9.00 -6.62 -9.97
N ASN A 55 7.66 -6.68 -9.87
CA ASN A 55 6.72 -6.14 -10.85
C ASN A 55 5.85 -5.06 -10.20
N LEU A 56 6.20 -3.80 -10.43
CA LEU A 56 5.53 -2.66 -9.79
C LEU A 56 4.04 -2.59 -10.12
N LEU A 57 3.61 -2.96 -11.34
CA LEU A 57 2.20 -2.87 -11.72
C LEU A 57 1.36 -3.93 -11.01
N ALA A 58 1.86 -5.17 -10.91
CA ALA A 58 1.20 -6.22 -10.13
C ALA A 58 1.12 -5.82 -8.66
N LEU A 59 2.24 -5.35 -8.10
CA LEU A 59 2.32 -4.88 -6.72
C LEU A 59 1.35 -3.73 -6.42
N ILE A 60 1.20 -2.76 -7.32
CA ILE A 60 0.20 -1.68 -7.19
C ILE A 60 -1.23 -2.23 -7.13
N GLY A 61 -1.55 -3.24 -7.96
CA GLY A 61 -2.86 -3.87 -7.96
C GLY A 61 -3.17 -4.55 -6.62
N ASP A 62 -2.21 -5.29 -6.09
CA ASP A 62 -2.37 -6.02 -4.84
C ASP A 62 -2.42 -5.08 -3.63
N ILE A 63 -1.53 -4.08 -3.56
CA ILE A 63 -1.59 -3.03 -2.53
C ILE A 63 -2.93 -2.26 -2.62
N GLY A 64 -3.45 -2.04 -3.83
CA GLY A 64 -4.76 -1.43 -4.05
C GLY A 64 -5.92 -2.22 -3.42
N ARG A 65 -5.87 -3.56 -3.46
CA ARG A 65 -6.84 -4.43 -2.75
C ARG A 65 -6.68 -4.30 -1.24
N LEU A 66 -5.45 -4.44 -0.74
CA LEU A 66 -5.15 -4.29 0.68
C LEU A 66 -5.63 -2.94 1.25
N MET A 67 -5.39 -1.83 0.54
CA MET A 67 -5.88 -0.50 0.93
C MET A 67 -7.41 -0.37 0.91
N THR A 68 -8.10 -1.21 0.15
CA THR A 68 -9.58 -1.26 0.13
C THR A 68 -10.10 -2.07 1.32
N ASP A 69 -9.39 -3.12 1.71
CA ASP A 69 -9.82 -4.06 2.75
C ASP A 69 -9.48 -3.57 4.16
N ILE A 70 -8.34 -2.90 4.35
CA ILE A 70 -7.91 -2.33 5.64
C ILE A 70 -9.00 -1.46 6.31
N PRO A 71 -9.60 -0.45 5.65
CA PRO A 71 -10.67 0.35 6.26
C PRO A 71 -11.89 -0.47 6.72
N THR A 72 -12.16 -1.60 6.06
CA THR A 72 -13.25 -2.51 6.43
C THR A 72 -12.86 -3.33 7.65
N SER A 73 -11.64 -3.86 7.69
CA SER A 73 -11.12 -4.67 8.80
C SER A 73 -10.95 -3.88 10.10
N ILE A 74 -10.77 -2.56 10.03
CA ILE A 74 -10.57 -1.67 11.19
C ILE A 74 -11.77 -0.78 11.50
N ARG A 75 -12.93 -1.03 10.88
CA ARG A 75 -14.12 -0.15 10.99
C ARG A 75 -14.63 0.09 12.43
N ASN A 76 -14.24 -0.76 13.37
CA ASN A 76 -14.63 -0.66 14.78
C ASN A 76 -13.63 0.13 15.64
N CYS A 77 -12.54 0.61 15.05
CA CYS A 77 -11.58 1.48 15.73
C CYS A 77 -12.15 2.89 15.82
N GLN A 78 -12.71 3.24 16.98
CA GLN A 78 -13.36 4.55 17.20
C GLN A 78 -12.42 5.74 17.01
N ASP A 79 -11.11 5.52 17.17
CA ASP A 79 -10.08 6.55 17.11
C ASP A 79 -9.29 6.55 15.78
N LEU A 80 -9.71 5.79 14.76
CA LEU A 80 -9.02 5.87 13.48
C LEU A 80 -9.48 7.10 12.68
N PRO A 81 -8.53 7.92 12.18
CA PRO A 81 -8.87 9.13 11.46
C PRO A 81 -9.68 8.84 10.18
N ASP A 82 -10.73 9.63 9.93
CA ASP A 82 -11.38 9.74 8.60
C ASP A 82 -10.35 10.02 7.49
N THR A 83 -9.21 10.61 7.85
CA THR A 83 -8.03 10.80 7.00
C THR A 83 -7.54 9.49 6.38
N ILE A 84 -7.52 8.36 7.10
CA ILE A 84 -7.06 7.08 6.54
C ILE A 84 -7.93 6.66 5.37
N LYS A 85 -9.25 6.63 5.62
CA LYS A 85 -10.24 6.23 4.62
C LYS A 85 -10.20 7.13 3.40
N SER A 86 -10.14 8.45 3.62
CA SER A 86 -10.09 9.42 2.52
C SER A 86 -8.77 9.35 1.73
N THR A 87 -7.62 9.15 2.40
CA THR A 87 -6.32 8.96 1.73
C THR A 87 -6.34 7.70 0.86
N PHE A 88 -6.75 6.55 1.41
CA PHE A 88 -6.80 5.30 0.65
C PHE A 88 -7.82 5.34 -0.47
N GLN A 89 -8.97 5.99 -0.26
CA GLN A 89 -9.95 6.20 -1.32
C GLN A 89 -9.38 7.09 -2.44
N ASN A 90 -8.66 8.16 -2.11
CA ASN A 90 -8.00 9.02 -3.09
C ASN A 90 -6.96 8.25 -3.91
N TRP A 91 -6.09 7.48 -3.24
CA TRP A 91 -5.06 6.69 -3.90
C TRP A 91 -5.64 5.58 -4.78
N THR A 92 -6.63 4.83 -4.28
CA THR A 92 -7.31 3.79 -5.09
C THR A 92 -8.07 4.37 -6.27
N ASN A 93 -8.56 5.61 -6.20
CA ASN A 93 -9.12 6.32 -7.36
C ASN A 93 -8.04 6.66 -8.40
N LYS A 94 -6.84 7.07 -7.97
CA LYS A 94 -5.70 7.30 -8.88
C LYS A 94 -5.28 6.02 -9.61
N ILE A 95 -5.32 4.86 -8.94
CA ILE A 95 -5.03 3.55 -9.55
C ILE A 95 -6.02 3.24 -10.69
N LYS A 96 -7.29 3.65 -10.55
CA LYS A 96 -8.35 3.39 -11.53
C LYS A 96 -8.29 4.30 -12.76
N ASP A 97 -7.53 5.40 -12.73
CA ASP A 97 -7.32 6.27 -13.88
C ASP A 97 -6.03 5.86 -14.63
N PRO A 98 -6.14 5.25 -15.84
CA PRO A 98 -4.99 4.70 -16.56
C PRO A 98 -3.90 5.73 -16.86
N VAL A 99 -4.27 6.98 -17.16
CA VAL A 99 -3.28 8.01 -17.49
C VAL A 99 -2.59 8.49 -16.22
N THR A 100 -3.36 8.71 -15.15
CA THR A 100 -2.81 9.14 -13.86
C THR A 100 -1.83 8.08 -13.32
N ILE A 101 -2.22 6.80 -13.31
CA ILE A 101 -1.34 5.75 -12.79
C ILE A 101 -0.10 5.54 -13.67
N ALA A 102 -0.21 5.66 -15.00
CA ALA A 102 0.95 5.57 -15.89
C ALA A 102 1.98 6.68 -15.61
N LEU A 103 1.52 7.92 -15.40
CA LEU A 103 2.40 9.04 -15.06
C LEU A 103 3.06 8.86 -13.69
N ILE A 104 2.29 8.38 -12.69
CA ILE A 104 2.81 8.06 -11.36
C ILE A 104 3.90 6.99 -11.44
N VAL A 105 3.63 5.89 -12.14
CA VAL A 105 4.58 4.78 -12.32
C VAL A 105 5.84 5.25 -13.05
N TYR A 106 5.69 6.07 -14.09
CA TYR A 106 6.84 6.65 -14.80
C TYR A 106 7.72 7.50 -13.87
N LYS A 107 7.11 8.40 -13.09
CA LYS A 107 7.83 9.23 -12.12
C LYS A 107 8.49 8.39 -11.02
N ALA A 108 7.78 7.39 -10.52
CA ALA A 108 8.26 6.46 -9.50
C ALA A 108 9.47 5.66 -9.99
N LEU A 109 9.42 5.09 -11.19
CA LEU A 109 10.53 4.31 -11.76
C LEU A 109 11.71 5.17 -12.19
N SER A 110 11.51 6.45 -12.50
CA SER A 110 12.60 7.36 -12.85
C SER A 110 13.32 7.93 -11.62
N GLN A 111 12.61 8.16 -10.52
CA GLN A 111 13.16 8.85 -9.34
C GLN A 111 13.40 7.93 -8.15
N TYR A 112 12.55 6.92 -7.94
CA TYR A 112 12.48 6.13 -6.69
C TYR A 112 12.61 4.62 -6.93
N LYS A 113 13.04 4.17 -8.12
CA LYS A 113 13.11 2.73 -8.44
C LYS A 113 13.90 1.91 -7.42
N GLN A 114 15.05 2.42 -6.95
CA GLN A 114 15.89 1.68 -6.00
C GLN A 114 15.24 1.61 -4.62
N GLU A 115 14.60 2.69 -4.18
CA GLU A 115 13.83 2.75 -2.93
C GLU A 115 12.69 1.73 -2.95
N LEU A 116 11.87 1.74 -4.01
CA LEU A 116 10.76 0.79 -4.17
C LEU A 116 11.21 -0.68 -4.20
N ILE A 117 12.37 -0.97 -4.83
CA ILE A 117 12.95 -2.32 -4.82
C ILE A 117 13.45 -2.67 -3.42
N SER A 118 14.09 -1.72 -2.71
CA SER A 118 14.55 -1.91 -1.33
C SER A 118 13.37 -2.21 -0.41
N ASP A 119 12.33 -1.39 -0.45
CA ASP A 119 11.14 -1.53 0.39
C ASP A 119 10.43 -2.86 0.13
N ALA A 120 10.27 -3.26 -1.14
CA ALA A 120 9.69 -4.56 -1.46
C ALA A 120 10.53 -5.74 -0.93
N ASN A 121 11.87 -5.65 -1.01
CA ASN A 121 12.76 -6.68 -0.49
C ASN A 121 12.76 -6.72 1.04
N GLU A 122 12.76 -5.56 1.70
CA GLU A 122 12.72 -5.42 3.15
C GLU A 122 11.37 -5.92 3.70
N PHE A 123 10.25 -5.51 3.09
CA PHE A 123 8.92 -6.09 3.35
C PHE A 123 8.97 -7.62 3.35
N LEU A 124 9.54 -8.21 2.30
CA LEU A 124 9.60 -9.65 2.14
C LEU A 124 10.50 -10.33 3.18
N ASN A 125 11.65 -9.72 3.49
CA ASN A 125 12.58 -10.23 4.48
C ASN A 125 11.98 -10.20 5.89
N ASP A 126 11.37 -9.08 6.24
CA ASP A 126 10.80 -8.83 7.56
C ASP A 126 9.57 -9.72 7.78
N PHE A 127 8.74 -9.90 6.73
CA PHE A 127 7.63 -10.87 6.77
C PHE A 127 8.13 -12.30 7.02
N LYS A 128 9.18 -12.71 6.31
CA LYS A 128 9.78 -14.05 6.44
C LYS A 128 10.44 -14.29 7.79
N THR A 129 10.82 -13.23 8.51
CA THR A 129 11.46 -13.31 9.82
C THR A 129 10.51 -13.00 10.97
N GLY A 130 9.22 -12.76 10.67
CA GLY A 130 8.16 -12.55 11.67
C GLY A 130 8.13 -11.13 12.22
N GLN A 131 8.84 -10.19 11.59
CA GLN A 131 8.85 -8.79 11.94
C GLN A 131 7.67 -8.08 11.27
N TYR A 132 6.44 -8.48 11.60
CA TYR A 132 5.23 -8.09 10.87
C TYR A 132 4.97 -6.58 10.87
N GLU A 133 5.27 -5.86 11.97
CA GLU A 133 5.15 -4.40 12.00
C GLU A 133 6.14 -3.72 11.05
N LEU A 134 7.42 -4.12 11.07
CA LEU A 134 8.43 -3.59 10.14
C LEU A 134 8.10 -3.95 8.69
N SER A 135 7.66 -5.18 8.46
CA SER A 135 7.18 -5.63 7.15
C SER A 135 6.03 -4.76 6.64
N GLY A 136 5.03 -4.52 7.49
CA GLY A 136 3.92 -3.61 7.19
C GLY A 136 4.43 -2.23 6.82
N GLU A 137 5.31 -1.64 7.64
CA GLU A 137 5.87 -0.30 7.41
C GLU A 137 6.56 -0.18 6.05
N LYS A 138 7.36 -1.18 5.67
CA LYS A 138 8.02 -1.22 4.35
C LYS A 138 7.04 -1.34 3.20
N LEU A 139 6.01 -2.17 3.33
CA LEU A 139 4.97 -2.24 2.29
C LEU A 139 4.16 -0.94 2.23
N GLY A 140 3.94 -0.28 3.37
CA GLY A 140 3.21 0.97 3.48
C GLY A 140 3.95 2.15 2.85
N ASP A 141 5.28 2.20 2.88
CA ASP A 141 6.03 3.29 2.24
C ASP A 141 5.85 3.30 0.71
N ILE A 142 5.60 2.14 0.09
CA ILE A 142 5.39 2.03 -1.36
C ILE A 142 4.24 2.91 -1.85
N PRO A 143 2.98 2.79 -1.36
CA PRO A 143 1.91 3.69 -1.76
C PRO A 143 2.16 5.15 -1.36
N HIS A 144 2.87 5.45 -0.27
CA HIS A 144 3.30 6.82 0.03
C HIS A 144 4.19 7.39 -1.08
N THR A 145 5.23 6.65 -1.46
CA THR A 145 6.15 7.02 -2.54
C THR A 145 5.43 7.17 -3.88
N LEU A 146 4.49 6.27 -4.20
CA LEU A 146 3.71 6.35 -5.43
C LEU A 146 2.72 7.52 -5.44
N PHE A 147 1.92 7.68 -4.40
CA PHE A 147 0.73 8.52 -4.49
C PHE A 147 0.90 9.91 -3.88
N ASP A 148 1.91 10.11 -3.04
CA ASP A 148 2.25 11.41 -2.45
C ASP A 148 3.50 11.99 -3.12
N LYS A 149 4.66 11.32 -3.04
CA LYS A 149 5.91 11.81 -3.67
C LYS A 149 5.80 11.88 -5.20
N CYS A 150 5.15 10.88 -5.80
CA CYS A 150 4.96 10.80 -7.25
C CYS A 150 3.61 11.33 -7.75
N SER A 151 2.82 11.99 -6.89
CA SER A 151 1.58 12.65 -7.33
C SER A 151 1.81 13.58 -8.52
N VAL A 152 0.82 13.61 -9.41
CA VAL A 152 0.75 14.50 -10.57
C VAL A 152 -0.48 15.40 -10.43
N SER A 153 -0.37 16.64 -10.90
CA SER A 153 -1.49 17.58 -10.86
C SER A 153 -2.52 17.22 -11.94
N GLU A 154 -3.79 17.55 -11.67
CA GLU A 154 -4.88 17.35 -12.65
C GLU A 154 -4.60 18.05 -13.97
N GLN A 155 -3.96 19.22 -13.95
CA GLN A 155 -3.58 19.95 -15.16
C GLN A 155 -2.63 19.15 -16.05
N VAL A 156 -1.60 18.53 -15.47
CA VAL A 156 -0.65 17.69 -16.23
C VAL A 156 -1.37 16.47 -16.80
N THR A 157 -2.21 15.82 -16.01
CA THR A 157 -3.02 14.67 -16.46
C THR A 157 -3.92 15.05 -17.64
N SER A 158 -4.61 16.19 -17.57
CA SER A 158 -5.50 16.66 -18.65
C SER A 158 -4.73 16.96 -19.94
N MET A 159 -3.58 17.64 -19.85
CA MET A 159 -2.73 17.90 -21.01
C MET A 159 -2.27 16.61 -21.71
N VAL A 160 -1.88 15.59 -20.94
CA VAL A 160 -1.48 14.29 -21.50
C VAL A 160 -2.67 13.58 -22.14
N LYS A 161 -3.85 13.63 -21.52
CA LYS A 161 -5.09 13.06 -22.10
C LYS A 161 -5.45 13.71 -23.43
N GLU A 162 -5.33 15.03 -23.55
CA GLU A 162 -5.56 15.75 -24.81
C GLU A 162 -4.60 15.25 -25.91
N LEU A 163 -3.29 15.18 -25.60
CA LEU A 163 -2.28 14.70 -26.56
C LEU A 163 -2.51 13.26 -27.02
N LEU A 164 -3.05 12.38 -26.17
CA LEU A 164 -3.34 10.99 -26.51
C LEU A 164 -4.61 10.82 -27.36
N ASN A 165 -5.50 11.81 -27.38
CA ASN A 165 -6.75 11.77 -28.15
C ASN A 165 -6.63 12.47 -29.52
N ASP A 166 -5.51 13.14 -29.79
CA ASP A 166 -5.22 13.83 -31.05
C ASP A 166 -4.57 12.90 -32.12
N GLU A 167 -4.42 11.60 -31.83
CA GLU A 167 -3.95 10.53 -32.76
C GLU A 167 -5.08 9.61 -33.23
#